data_AF-A0AAN8TSR8-F1
#
_entry.id   AF-A0AAN8TSR8-F1
#
_cell.length_a   1.000
_cell.length_b   1.000
_cell.length_c   1.000
_cell.angle_alpha   90.00
_cell.angle_beta   90.00
_cell.angle_gamma   90.00
#
_symmetry.space_group_name_H-M   'P 1'
#
loop_
_entity.id
_entity.type
_entity.pdbx_description
1 polymer ?
#
loop_
_entity_poly.entity_id
_entity_poly.type
_entity_poly.pdbx_seq_one_letter_code
_entity_poly.pdbx_strand_id
1 'polypeptide(L)'
;MKVGLIDQIKREISVMRLIRHPNVVELYEVMASKTKNYFAMEYVIGGELFNKVAKGRLRESAAQKYFQQLIASVDFCHRLIVEGYIIGT
;
A
#
# COMPACT_ATOMS: atom_id res chain seq x y z
N MET A 1 -21.52 -0.80 10.82
CA MET A 1 -20.20 -0.12 10.84
C MET A 1 -20.44 1.37 11.03
N LYS A 2 -19.64 2.07 11.85
CA LYS A 2 -19.75 3.54 11.97
C LYS A 2 -19.59 4.16 10.58
N VAL A 3 -20.43 5.12 10.22
CA VAL A 3 -20.46 5.76 8.88
C VAL A 3 -19.06 6.23 8.45
N GLY A 4 -18.30 6.86 9.36
CA GLY A 4 -16.95 7.33 9.07
C GLY A 4 -15.94 6.23 8.68
N LEU A 5 -16.11 4.99 9.18
CA LEU A 5 -15.24 3.87 8.79
C LEU A 5 -15.52 3.42 7.34
N ILE A 6 -16.76 3.51 6.88
CA ILE A 6 -17.14 3.17 5.50
C ILE A 6 -16.49 4.15 4.53
N ASP A 7 -16.53 5.44 4.84
CA ASP A 7 -15.97 6.48 3.98
C ASP A 7 -14.44 6.41 3.94
N GLN A 8 -13.80 6.06 5.05
CA GLN A 8 -12.36 5.80 5.07
C GLN A 8 -11.99 4.62 4.17
N ILE A 9 -12.68 3.48 4.30
CA ILE A 9 -12.43 2.29 3.47
C ILE A 9 -12.61 2.57 1.98
N LYS A 10 -13.68 3.30 1.60
CA LYS A 10 -13.91 3.68 0.20
C LYS A 10 -12.79 4.54 -0.37
N ARG A 11 -12.29 5.49 0.43
CA ARG A 11 -11.17 6.36 0.05
C ARG A 11 -9.89 5.54 -0.14
N GLU A 12 -9.59 4.65 0.80
CA GLU A 12 -8.42 3.76 0.72
C GLU A 12 -8.48 2.86 -0.52
N ILE A 13 -9.63 2.24 -0.82
CA ILE A 13 -9.84 1.45 -2.05
C ILE A 13 -9.57 2.29 -3.31
N SER A 14 -10.09 3.52 -3.33
CA SER A 14 -9.96 4.41 -4.49
C SER A 14 -8.49 4.75 -4.76
N VAL A 15 -7.72 5.04 -3.72
CA VAL A 15 -6.28 5.29 -3.83
C VAL A 15 -5.53 4.03 -4.27
N MET A 16 -5.80 2.88 -3.64
CA MET A 16 -5.11 1.62 -3.95
C MET A 16 -5.35 1.14 -5.39
N ARG A 17 -6.51 1.42 -5.98
CA ARG A 17 -6.81 1.09 -7.39
C ARG A 17 -5.96 1.86 -8.40
N LEU A 18 -5.47 3.04 -8.02
CA LEU A 18 -4.66 3.90 -8.88
C LEU A 18 -3.16 3.56 -8.78
N ILE A 19 -2.75 2.85 -7.72
CA ILE A 19 -1.36 2.54 -7.49
C ILE A 19 -0.93 1.34 -8.33
N ARG A 20 0.08 1.56 -9.17
CA ARG A 20 0.80 0.55 -9.94
C ARG A 20 2.29 0.79 -9.80
N HIS A 21 2.91 0.16 -8.81
CA HIS A 21 4.34 0.34 -8.50
C HIS A 21 4.95 -0.99 -8.01
N PRO A 22 6.15 -1.41 -8.46
CA PRO A 22 6.73 -2.72 -8.14
C PRO A 22 7.10 -2.94 -6.66
N ASN A 23 6.98 -1.90 -5.83
CA ASN A 23 7.24 -1.96 -4.39
C ASN A 23 6.01 -1.60 -3.54
N VAL A 24 4.83 -1.55 -4.15
CA VAL A 24 3.55 -1.39 -3.45
C VAL A 24 2.62 -2.54 -3.85
N VAL A 25 2.00 -3.16 -2.86
CA VAL A 25 1.08 -4.30 -3.05
C VAL A 25 -0.11 -3.87 -3.88
N GLU A 26 -0.34 -4.59 -4.97
CA GLU A 26 -1.45 -4.31 -5.89
C GLU A 26 -2.79 -4.81 -5.32
N LEU A 27 -3.84 -3.99 -5.46
CA LEU A 27 -5.22 -4.41 -5.25
C LEU A 27 -5.83 -4.87 -6.58
N TYR A 28 -6.26 -6.13 -6.65
CA TYR A 28 -6.89 -6.71 -7.84
C TYR A 28 -8.41 -6.53 -7.81
N GLU A 29 -9.05 -6.89 -6.70
CA GLU A 29 -10.50 -6.88 -6.60
C GLU A 29 -10.98 -6.60 -5.18
N VAL A 30 -12.16 -5.98 -5.06
CA VAL A 30 -12.88 -5.81 -3.80
C VAL A 30 -14.25 -6.45 -3.94
N MET A 31 -14.57 -7.36 -3.03
CA MET A 31 -15.88 -7.99 -2.93
C MET A 31 -16.53 -7.65 -1.60
N ALA A 32 -17.86 -7.56 -1.56
CA ALA A 32 -18.59 -7.27 -0.33
C ALA A 32 -19.76 -8.23 -0.14
N SER A 33 -19.99 -8.61 1.11
CA SER A 33 -21.20 -9.29 1.57
C SER A 33 -21.93 -8.39 2.58
N LYS A 34 -23.08 -8.84 3.10
CA LYS A 34 -23.83 -8.09 4.12
C LYS A 34 -23.02 -7.81 5.39
N THR A 35 -22.01 -8.62 5.68
CA THR A 35 -21.27 -8.58 6.95
C THR A 35 -19.77 -8.44 6.81
N LYS A 36 -19.21 -8.61 5.60
CA LYS A 36 -17.76 -8.66 5.38
C LYS A 36 -17.37 -7.98 4.07
N ASN A 37 -16.19 -7.37 4.08
CA ASN A 37 -15.50 -6.91 2.88
C ASN A 37 -14.29 -7.82 2.65
N TYR A 38 -13.99 -8.12 1.39
CA TYR A 38 -12.89 -8.97 0.97
C TYR A 38 -12.05 -8.19 -0.04
N PHE A 39 -10.72 -8.27 0.12
CA PHE A 39 -9.74 -7.58 -0.72
C PHE A 39 -8.84 -8.65 -1.32
N ALA A 40 -8.91 -8.84 -2.64
CA ALA A 40 -7.98 -9.68 -3.36
C ALA A 40 -6.77 -8.83 -3.74
N MET A 41 -5.61 -9.14 -3.18
CA MET A 41 -4.38 -8.36 -3.29
C MET A 41 -3.22 -9.25 -3.75
N GLU A 42 -2.14 -8.62 -4.24
CA GLU A 42 -0.90 -9.31 -4.57
C GLU A 42 -0.38 -10.12 -3.37
N TYR A 43 -0.02 -11.37 -3.64
CA TYR A 43 0.53 -12.27 -2.62
C TYR A 43 2.04 -12.07 -2.48
N VAL A 44 2.47 -11.53 -1.34
CA VAL A 44 3.89 -11.27 -1.05
C VAL A 44 4.49 -12.38 -0.18
N ILE A 45 5.56 -12.99 -0.69
CA ILE A 45 6.34 -14.00 0.02
C ILE A 45 7.47 -13.31 0.80
N GLY A 46 7.77 -13.79 2.01
CA GLY A 46 8.95 -13.35 2.78
C GLY A 46 8.64 -12.53 4.04
N GLY A 47 7.35 -12.28 4.31
CA GLY A 47 6.88 -11.67 5.54
C GLY A 47 7.34 -10.22 5.73
N GLU A 48 7.23 -9.74 6.97
CA GLU A 48 7.47 -8.34 7.30
C GLU A 48 8.96 -8.01 7.46
N LEU A 49 9.35 -6.80 7.04
CA LEU A 49 10.69 -6.27 7.27
C LEU A 49 11.02 -6.18 8.76
N PHE A 50 10.03 -5.84 9.61
CA PHE A 50 10.22 -5.76 11.06
C PHE A 50 10.73 -7.09 11.64
N ASN A 51 10.19 -8.22 11.19
CA ASN A 51 10.65 -9.55 11.61
C ASN A 51 12.11 -9.84 11.22
N LYS A 52 12.62 -9.19 10.16
CA LYS A 52 14.04 -9.29 9.79
C LYS A 52 14.91 -8.46 10.71
N VAL A 53 14.48 -7.24 11.05
CA VAL A 53 15.21 -6.32 11.93
C VAL A 53 15.18 -6.77 13.40
N ALA A 54 14.11 -7.42 13.84
CA ALA A 54 13.99 -7.98 15.18
C ALA A 54 15.07 -9.06 15.48
N LYS A 55 15.62 -9.69 14.44
CA LYS A 55 16.70 -10.69 14.56
C LYS A 55 18.10 -10.08 14.66
N GLY A 56 18.23 -8.76 14.51
CA GLY A 56 19.49 -8.04 14.56
C GLY A 56 19.62 -6.97 13.47
N ARG A 57 20.68 -6.17 13.57
CA ARG A 57 20.96 -5.09 12.61
C ARG A 57 21.21 -5.66 11.22
N LEU A 58 20.59 -5.05 10.21
CA LEU A 58 20.88 -5.34 8.81
C LEU A 58 22.25 -4.78 8.43
N ARG A 59 22.93 -5.44 7.49
CA ARG A 59 24.10 -4.84 6.82
C ARG A 59 23.66 -3.58 6.10
N GLU A 60 24.51 -2.56 6.11
CA GLU A 60 24.21 -1.26 5.52
C GLU A 60 23.76 -1.35 4.05
N SER A 61 24.41 -2.20 3.25
CA SER A 61 24.03 -2.41 1.85
C SER A 61 22.62 -3.00 1.68
N ALA A 62 22.16 -3.84 2.62
CA ALA A 62 20.80 -4.36 2.60
C ALA A 62 19.79 -3.31 3.08
N ALA A 63 20.14 -2.56 4.13
CA ALA A 63 19.32 -1.46 4.65
C ALA A 63 19.12 -0.38 3.58
N GLN A 64 20.19 -0.01 2.86
CA GLN A 64 20.15 0.95 1.76
C GLN A 64 19.16 0.52 0.67
N LYS A 65 19.18 -0.76 0.27
CA LYS A 65 18.24 -1.29 -0.75
C LYS A 65 16.79 -1.19 -0.30
N TYR A 66 16.47 -1.62 0.92
CA TYR A 66 15.11 -1.49 1.45
C TYR A 66 14.68 -0.03 1.53
N PHE A 67 15.59 0.85 1.97
CA PHE A 67 15.29 2.27 2.07
C PHE A 67 15.03 2.91 0.70
N GLN A 68 15.81 2.57 -0.32
CA GLN A 68 15.57 3.01 -1.70
C GLN A 68 14.20 2.57 -2.22
N GLN A 69 13.80 1.31 -1.97
CA GLN A 69 12.48 0.81 -2.35
C GLN A 69 11.35 1.55 -1.63
N LEU A 70 11.51 1.81 -0.33
CA LEU A 70 10.53 2.55 0.47
C LEU A 70 10.37 3.98 -0.04
N ILE A 71 11.48 4.69 -0.25
CA ILE A 71 11.45 6.08 -0.73
C ILE A 71 10.86 6.17 -2.13
N ALA A 72 11.24 5.26 -3.05
CA ALA A 72 10.67 5.21 -4.40
C ALA A 72 9.14 5.01 -4.37
N SER A 73 8.65 4.11 -3.51
CA SER A 73 7.22 3.85 -3.35
C SER A 73 6.46 5.06 -2.80
N VAL A 74 7.02 5.72 -1.78
CA VAL A 74 6.40 6.88 -1.14
C VAL A 74 6.39 8.09 -2.09
N ASP A 75 7.49 8.33 -2.81
CA ASP A 75 7.57 9.37 -3.84
C ASP A 75 6.53 9.14 -4.94
N PHE A 76 6.40 7.90 -5.44
CA PHE A 76 5.35 7.53 -6.39
C PHE A 76 3.95 7.85 -5.84
N CYS A 77 3.65 7.42 -4.62
CA CYS A 77 2.36 7.68 -3.98
C CYS A 77 2.09 9.19 -3.81
N HIS A 78 3.09 9.98 -3.40
CA HIS A 78 2.93 11.43 -3.26
C HIS A 78 2.64 12.11 -4.60
N ARG A 79 3.35 11.74 -5.67
CA ARG A 79 3.07 12.27 -7.01
C ARG A 79 1.67 11.91 -7.48
N LEU A 80 1.25 10.66 -7.28
CA LEU A 80 -0.09 10.19 -7.64
C LEU A 80 -1.20 10.92 -6.86
N ILE A 81 -0.99 11.22 -5.57
CA ILE A 81 -1.97 11.95 -4.75
C ILE A 81 -2.04 13.43 -5.16
N VAL A 82 -0.90 14.05 -5.46
CA VAL A 82 -0.84 15.44 -5.93
C VAL A 82 -1.46 15.56 -7.34
N GLU A 83 -1.15 14.64 -8.24
CA GLU A 83 -1.71 14.62 -9.61
C GLU A 83 -3.18 14.21 -9.61
N GLY A 84 -3.59 13.21 -8.82
CA GLY A 84 -4.98 12.77 -8.70
C GLY A 84 -5.94 13.84 -8.13
N TYR A 85 -5.42 14.85 -7.43
CA TYR A 85 -6.19 16.02 -7.02
C TYR A 85 -6.44 17.01 -8.18
N ILE A 86 -5.60 17.00 -9.22
CA ILE A 86 -5.69 17.89 -10.40
C ILE A 86 -6.68 17.34 -11.45
N ILE A 87 -6.90 16.03 -11.51
CA ILE A 87 -7.80 15.39 -12.48
C ILE A 87 -9.22 15.14 -11.90
N GLY A 88 -9.51 15.73 -10.73
CA GLY A 88 -10.76 15.57 -9.98
C GLY A 88 -11.73 16.76 -10.02
N THR A 89 -11.57 17.68 -10.98
CA THR A 89 -12.56 18.72 -11.38
C THR A 89 -12.84 18.59 -12.87
#